data_AF-A0A5N9FZT9-F1
#
_entry.id   AF-A0A5N9FZT9-F1
#
_cell.length_a   1.000
_cell.length_b   1.000
_cell.length_c   1.000
_cell.angle_alpha   90.00
_cell.angle_beta   90.00
_cell.angle_gamma   90.00
#
_symmetry.space_group_name_H-M   'P 1'
#
loop_
_entity.id
_entity.type
_entity.pdbx_description
1 polymer ?
#
loop_
_entity_poly.entity_id
_entity_poly.type
_entity_poly.pdbx_seq_one_letter_code
_entity_poly.pdbx_strand_id
1 'polypeptide(L)'
;MNGKYYFSAAMDVPQDKEALFDEVYDKEHIPYLSEVPGVLAIARFTTEQLKMVIGGVEQEIIIENQPKHTAIYEIEDPKVLTSPEWAAAVDKGRWATEVRQHTFNRRHVLLKNKN
;
A
#
# COMPACT_ATOMS: atom_id res chain seq x y z
N MET A 1 -10.69 13.09 0.30
CA MET A 1 -10.50 11.99 1.27
C MET A 1 -11.74 11.96 2.15
N ASN A 2 -12.77 11.26 1.70
CA ASN A 2 -14.09 11.19 2.37
C ASN A 2 -14.39 9.78 2.90
N GLY A 3 -13.49 8.83 2.63
CA GLY A 3 -13.57 7.44 3.07
C GLY A 3 -13.45 7.33 4.57
N LYS A 4 -14.18 6.33 5.11
CA LYS A 4 -14.23 6.04 6.54
C LYS A 4 -12.98 5.30 7.02
N TYR A 5 -12.30 4.59 6.11
CA TYR A 5 -11.14 3.77 6.44
C TYR A 5 -10.04 3.90 5.38
N TYR A 6 -8.79 3.82 5.85
CA TYR A 6 -7.60 3.78 5.00
C TYR A 6 -6.76 2.58 5.38
N PHE A 7 -6.59 1.64 4.44
CA PHE A 7 -5.70 0.51 4.60
C PHE A 7 -4.36 0.83 3.94
N SER A 8 -3.26 0.69 4.67
CA SER A 8 -1.90 0.84 4.16
C SER A 8 -1.23 -0.52 4.10
N ALA A 9 -0.62 -0.82 2.95
CA ALA A 9 0.25 -1.96 2.76
C ALA A 9 1.63 -1.47 2.30
N ALA A 10 2.64 -1.67 3.14
CA ALA A 10 4.01 -1.28 2.87
C ALA A 10 4.95 -2.50 2.87
N MET A 11 5.96 -2.47 2.02
CA MET A 11 6.94 -3.55 1.86
C MET A 11 8.21 -3.08 1.16
N ASP A 12 9.27 -3.86 1.33
CA ASP A 12 10.47 -3.81 0.51
C ASP A 12 10.46 -4.94 -0.51
N VAL A 13 11.22 -4.75 -1.58
CA VAL A 13 11.42 -5.70 -2.69
C VAL A 13 12.89 -5.65 -3.09
N PRO A 14 13.53 -6.78 -3.45
CA PRO A 14 14.89 -6.77 -3.98
C PRO A 14 15.02 -5.84 -5.20
N GLN A 15 16.14 -5.13 -5.31
CA GLN A 15 16.37 -4.14 -6.37
C GLN A 15 16.18 -4.71 -7.79
N ASP A 16 16.58 -5.97 -8.01
CA ASP A 16 16.43 -6.66 -9.30
C ASP A 16 14.98 -7.08 -9.62
N LYS A 17 14.06 -6.93 -8.66
CA LYS A 17 12.63 -7.23 -8.79
C LYS A 17 11.75 -5.97 -8.80
N GLU A 18 12.30 -4.79 -8.55
CA GLU A 18 11.53 -3.54 -8.49
C GLU A 18 10.79 -3.24 -9.80
N ALA A 19 11.44 -3.42 -10.96
CA ALA A 19 10.79 -3.17 -12.25
C ALA A 19 9.57 -4.08 -12.49
N LEU A 20 9.69 -5.37 -12.11
CA LEU A 20 8.57 -6.32 -12.18
C LEU A 20 7.47 -5.95 -11.18
N PHE A 21 7.86 -5.59 -9.95
CA PHE A 21 6.93 -5.14 -8.91
C PHE A 21 6.12 -3.95 -9.40
N ASP A 22 6.76 -2.90 -9.90
CA ASP A 22 6.09 -1.68 -10.37
C ASP A 22 5.17 -1.95 -11.56
N GLU A 23 5.66 -2.69 -12.56
CA GLU A 23 4.84 -3.06 -13.72
C GLU A 23 3.55 -3.80 -13.31
N VAL A 24 3.69 -4.84 -12.49
CA VAL A 24 2.55 -5.66 -12.04
C VAL A 24 1.64 -4.86 -11.13
N TYR A 25 2.18 -4.00 -10.26
CA TYR A 25 1.36 -3.16 -9.38
C TYR A 25 0.46 -2.22 -10.20
N ASP A 26 1.03 -1.56 -11.20
CA ASP A 26 0.34 -0.51 -11.96
C ASP A 26 -0.59 -1.05 -13.02
N LYS A 27 -0.22 -2.15 -13.69
CA LYS A 27 -1.01 -2.70 -14.81
C LYS A 27 -2.02 -3.76 -14.39
N GLU A 28 -1.82 -4.40 -13.25
CA GLU A 28 -2.65 -5.52 -12.81
C GLU A 28 -3.20 -5.31 -11.40
N HIS A 29 -2.34 -5.20 -10.39
CA HIS A 29 -2.77 -5.27 -8.99
C HIS A 29 -3.73 -4.15 -8.59
N ILE A 30 -3.36 -2.88 -8.85
CA ILE A 30 -4.23 -1.74 -8.56
C ILE A 30 -5.48 -1.73 -9.41
N PRO A 31 -5.40 -1.90 -10.74
CA PRO A 31 -6.60 -1.97 -11.57
C PRO A 31 -7.60 -3.02 -11.06
N TYR A 32 -7.13 -4.23 -10.73
CA TYR A 32 -8.01 -5.29 -10.21
C TYR A 32 -8.60 -4.98 -8.84
N LEU A 33 -7.81 -4.41 -7.92
CA LEU A 33 -8.32 -4.02 -6.60
C LEU A 33 -9.26 -2.81 -6.65
N SER A 34 -9.09 -1.93 -7.64
CA SER A 34 -9.97 -0.78 -7.87
C SER A 34 -11.36 -1.18 -8.37
N GLU A 35 -11.51 -2.38 -8.93
CA GLU A 35 -12.80 -2.94 -9.34
C GLU A 35 -13.59 -3.55 -8.17
N VAL A 36 -12.97 -3.73 -6.99
CA VAL A 36 -13.62 -4.37 -5.83
C VAL A 36 -14.65 -3.41 -5.21
N PRO A 37 -15.91 -3.82 -5.03
CA PRO A 37 -16.92 -3.00 -4.37
C PRO A 37 -16.47 -2.54 -2.98
N GLY A 38 -16.58 -1.23 -2.72
CA GLY A 38 -16.17 -0.61 -1.46
C GLY A 38 -14.70 -0.16 -1.41
N VAL A 39 -13.91 -0.40 -2.47
CA VAL A 39 -12.63 0.30 -2.70
C VAL A 39 -12.92 1.60 -3.43
N LEU A 40 -12.54 2.73 -2.83
CA LEU A 40 -12.88 4.06 -3.32
C LEU A 40 -11.73 4.70 -4.11
N ALA A 41 -10.50 4.50 -3.64
CA ALA A 41 -9.30 5.01 -4.28
C ALA A 41 -8.08 4.20 -3.82
N ILE A 42 -7.05 4.17 -4.66
CA ILE A 42 -5.76 3.57 -4.32
C ILE A 42 -4.66 4.52 -4.79
N ALA A 43 -3.66 4.75 -3.94
CA ALA A 43 -2.47 5.53 -4.27
C ALA A 43 -1.20 4.78 -3.85
N ARG A 44 -0.12 4.96 -4.63
CA ARG A 44 1.20 4.38 -4.36
C ARG A 44 2.19 5.48 -4.01
N PHE A 45 3.13 5.14 -3.15
CA PHE A 45 4.16 6.03 -2.63
C PHE A 45 5.47 5.27 -2.48
N THR A 46 6.55 6.02 -2.63
CA THR A 46 7.90 5.59 -2.22
C THR A 46 8.34 6.47 -1.05
N THR A 47 8.99 5.86 -0.06
CA THR A 47 9.54 6.58 1.09
C THR A 47 10.71 7.46 0.65
N GLU A 48 10.73 8.70 1.12
CA GLU A 48 11.79 9.70 0.91
C GLU A 48 12.37 10.14 2.26
N GLN A 49 13.53 10.82 2.24
CA GLN A 49 14.12 11.37 3.46
C GLN A 49 13.20 12.42 4.09
N LEU A 50 12.83 12.22 5.36
CA LEU A 50 11.96 13.15 6.08
C LEU A 50 12.76 14.17 6.89
N LYS A 51 12.61 15.45 6.54
CA LYS A 51 13.05 16.59 7.34
C LYS A 51 11.86 17.43 7.75
N MET A 52 11.79 17.82 9.02
CA MET A 52 10.66 18.57 9.57
C MET A 52 11.13 19.62 10.57
N VAL A 53 10.39 20.73 10.64
CA VAL A 53 10.59 21.73 11.70
C VAL A 53 9.73 21.36 12.90
N ILE A 54 10.36 21.07 14.04
CA ILE A 54 9.68 20.77 15.31
C ILE A 54 10.22 21.73 16.37
N GLY A 55 9.33 22.51 16.99
CA GLY A 55 9.72 23.53 17.97
C GLY A 55 10.61 24.64 17.39
N GLY A 56 10.47 24.94 16.08
CA GLY A 56 11.26 25.97 15.39
C GLY A 56 12.64 25.51 14.91
N VAL A 57 12.99 24.23 15.09
CA VAL A 57 14.28 23.65 14.67
C VAL A 57 14.05 22.62 13.58
N GLU A 58 14.81 22.68 12.48
CA GLU A 58 14.84 21.63 11.45
C GLU A 58 15.51 20.37 12.02
N GLN A 59 14.84 19.24 11.85
CA GLN A 59 15.28 17.93 12.32
C GLN A 59 15.08 16.89 11.22
N GLU A 60 16.04 16.01 11.07
CA GLU A 60 15.87 14.78 10.28
C GLU A 60 15.19 13.73 11.13
N ILE A 61 14.12 13.14 10.61
CA ILE A 61 13.32 12.12 11.29
C ILE A 61 13.61 10.77 10.64
N ILE A 62 14.25 9.87 11.39
CA ILE A 62 14.61 8.53 10.92
C ILE A 62 13.64 7.52 11.53
N ILE A 63 12.92 6.79 10.67
CA ILE A 63 12.12 5.64 11.08
C ILE A 63 12.88 4.38 10.67
N GLU A 64 13.43 3.66 11.66
CA GLU A 64 14.18 2.44 11.39
C GLU A 64 13.32 1.40 10.66
N ASN A 65 13.94 0.75 9.67
CA ASN A 65 13.31 -0.28 8.84
C ASN A 65 12.02 0.20 8.14
N GLN A 66 11.84 1.49 7.86
CA GLN A 66 10.69 1.97 7.10
C GLN A 66 10.72 1.39 5.67
N PRO A 67 9.68 0.66 5.23
CA PRO A 67 9.69 0.07 3.90
C PRO A 67 9.70 1.13 2.80
N LYS A 68 10.36 0.83 1.69
CA LYS A 68 10.49 1.71 0.54
C LYS A 68 9.15 1.94 -0.15
N HIS A 69 8.34 0.90 -0.36
CA HIS A 69 7.08 1.03 -1.10
C HIS A 69 5.88 1.00 -0.17
N THR A 70 4.90 1.88 -0.41
CA THR A 70 3.62 1.93 0.31
C THR A 70 2.46 2.12 -0.66
N ALA A 71 1.41 1.32 -0.52
CA ALA A 71 0.11 1.58 -1.14
C ALA A 71 -0.93 1.88 -0.07
N ILE A 72 -1.76 2.89 -0.32
CA ILE A 72 -2.87 3.29 0.54
C ILE A 72 -4.18 3.11 -0.22
N TYR A 73 -5.10 2.38 0.39
CA TYR A 73 -6.43 2.05 -0.11
C TYR A 73 -7.45 2.81 0.73
N GLU A 74 -8.21 3.71 0.12
CA GLU A 74 -9.40 4.31 0.73
C GLU A 74 -10.56 3.32 0.55
N ILE A 75 -11.17 2.87 1.66
CA ILE A 75 -12.24 1.87 1.65
C ILE A 75 -13.43 2.31 2.51
N GLU A 76 -14.62 1.83 2.13
CA GLU A 76 -15.88 2.18 2.80
C GLU A 76 -16.03 1.52 4.18
N ASP A 77 -15.60 0.26 4.32
CA ASP A 77 -15.77 -0.59 5.50
C ASP A 77 -14.60 -1.61 5.60
N PRO A 78 -14.09 -1.94 6.80
CA PRO A 78 -13.03 -2.94 6.97
C PRO A 78 -13.37 -4.32 6.40
N LYS A 79 -14.66 -4.66 6.32
CA LYS A 79 -15.13 -5.94 5.76
C LYS A 79 -14.77 -6.13 4.28
N VAL A 80 -14.51 -5.04 3.55
CA VAL A 80 -14.00 -5.11 2.16
C VAL A 80 -12.76 -5.99 2.10
N LEU A 81 -11.81 -5.85 3.04
CA LEU A 81 -10.54 -6.60 3.05
C LEU A 81 -10.70 -8.10 3.33
N THR A 82 -11.88 -8.52 3.81
CA THR A 82 -12.23 -9.92 4.09
C THR A 82 -13.32 -10.45 3.15
N SER A 83 -13.69 -9.67 2.14
CA SER A 83 -14.72 -10.06 1.17
C SER A 83 -14.19 -11.09 0.17
N PRO A 84 -15.06 -11.95 -0.40
CA PRO A 84 -14.68 -12.84 -1.50
C PRO A 84 -14.11 -12.08 -2.72
N GLU A 85 -14.65 -10.91 -3.02
CA GLU A 85 -14.23 -10.07 -4.15
C GLU A 85 -12.79 -9.57 -3.96
N TRP A 86 -12.46 -9.09 -2.75
CA TRP A 86 -11.09 -8.70 -2.41
C TRP A 86 -10.14 -9.90 -2.45
N ALA A 87 -10.53 -11.04 -1.87
CA ALA A 87 -9.71 -12.26 -1.87
C ALA A 87 -9.41 -12.74 -3.30
N ALA A 88 -10.39 -12.67 -4.20
CA ALA A 88 -10.17 -12.99 -5.61
C ALA A 88 -9.26 -11.97 -6.30
N ALA A 89 -9.48 -10.68 -6.08
CA ALA A 89 -8.73 -9.61 -6.74
C ALA A 89 -7.26 -9.52 -6.27
N VAL A 90 -6.99 -9.70 -4.97
CA VAL A 90 -5.64 -9.62 -4.40
C VAL A 90 -4.73 -10.76 -4.89
N ASP A 91 -5.32 -11.89 -5.30
CA ASP A 91 -4.62 -13.05 -5.85
C ASP A 91 -4.63 -13.10 -7.39
N LYS A 92 -5.37 -12.21 -8.06
CA LYS A 92 -5.51 -12.18 -9.51
C LYS A 92 -4.23 -11.67 -10.19
N GLY A 93 -3.91 -12.27 -11.34
CA GLY A 93 -2.76 -11.89 -12.16
C GLY A 93 -1.43 -12.36 -11.57
N ARG A 94 -0.35 -11.66 -11.95
CA ARG A 94 1.02 -12.06 -11.61
C ARG A 94 1.44 -11.71 -10.19
N TRP A 95 0.64 -10.94 -9.46
CA TRP A 95 0.98 -10.54 -8.10
C TRP A 95 1.22 -11.74 -7.18
N ALA A 96 0.31 -12.71 -7.14
CA ALA A 96 0.43 -13.86 -6.24
C ALA A 96 1.57 -14.82 -6.61
N THR A 97 1.81 -15.01 -7.90
CA THR A 97 2.74 -16.03 -8.42
C THR A 97 4.15 -15.51 -8.68
N GLU A 98 4.31 -14.24 -9.07
CA GLU A 98 5.59 -13.69 -9.51
C GLU A 98 6.14 -12.61 -8.57
N VAL A 99 5.28 -11.84 -7.89
CA VAL A 99 5.72 -10.68 -7.08
C VAL A 99 5.75 -10.97 -5.59
N ARG A 100 4.67 -11.54 -5.03
CA ARG A 100 4.45 -11.65 -3.57
C ARG A 100 5.59 -12.34 -2.84
N GLN A 101 6.17 -13.39 -3.43
CA GLN A 101 7.29 -14.14 -2.86
C GLN A 101 8.58 -13.30 -2.67
N HIS A 102 8.70 -12.19 -3.40
CA HIS A 102 9.85 -11.29 -3.31
C HIS A 102 9.64 -10.15 -2.31
N THR A 103 8.43 -9.98 -1.74
CA THR A 103 8.16 -8.92 -0.78
C THR A 103 8.66 -9.28 0.62
N PHE A 104 9.29 -8.32 1.32
CA PHE A 104 9.74 -8.47 2.70
C PHE A 104 9.53 -7.17 3.50
N ASN A 105 9.87 -7.16 4.79
CA ASN A 105 9.64 -6.02 5.70
C ASN A 105 8.19 -5.48 5.62
N ARG A 106 7.21 -6.40 5.61
CA ARG A 106 5.82 -6.06 5.35
C ARG A 106 5.18 -5.38 6.56
N ARG A 107 4.47 -4.28 6.32
CA ARG A 107 3.68 -3.57 7.33
C ARG A 107 2.28 -3.32 6.79
N HIS A 108 1.27 -3.77 7.52
CA HIS A 108 -0.13 -3.55 7.20
C HIS A 108 -0.79 -2.76 8.33
N VAL A 109 -1.44 -1.65 8.00
CA VAL A 109 -2.09 -0.77 8.97
C VAL A 109 -3.48 -0.42 8.46
N LEU A 110 -4.49 -0.52 9.32
CA LEU A 110 -5.83 -0.03 9.04
C LEU A 110 -6.13 1.18 9.93
N LEU A 111 -6.42 2.30 9.29
CA LEU A 111 -6.76 3.56 9.94
C LEU A 111 -8.26 3.83 9.76
N LYS A 112 -8.89 4.38 10.80
CA LYS A 112 -10.27 4.86 10.75
C LYS A 112 -10.28 6.38 10.74
N ASN A 113 -10.95 6.97 9.78
CA ASN A 113 -11.20 8.40 9.73
C ASN A 113 -12.12 8.80 10.90
N LYS A 114 -11.77 9.89 11.59
CA LYS A 114 -12.53 10.44 12.72
C LYS A 114 -13.23 11.77 12.42
N ASN A 115 -13.04 12.29 11.21
CA ASN A 115 -13.63 13.54 10.74
C ASN A 115 -14.94 13.31 10.01
#